data_AF-A0A3N5JZK3-F1
#
_entry.id   AF-A0A3N5JZK3-F1
#
_cell.length_a   1.000
_cell.length_b   1.000
_cell.length_c   1.000
_cell.angle_alpha   90.00
_cell.angle_beta   90.00
_cell.angle_gamma   90.00
#
_symmetry.space_group_name_H-M   'P 1'
#
loop_
_entity.id
_entity.type
_entity.pdbx_description
1 polymer ?
#
loop_
_entity_poly.entity_id
_entity_poly.type
_entity_poly.pdbx_seq_one_letter_code
_entity_poly.pdbx_strand_id
1 'polypeptide(L)'
;MSSKSKLIEDIPSRIRTKVLYTRFRPQYEMAQAKISRKIRKSLAEHQINATLRIRLKTFDSFFQKLLRFYHQGRSDSLIIHDLIGIRIVCPFLGDIETIKQMLIDNFKVIEIEQKGESKGTGEFGYDSIHMLIELPNDFIANRIPYTDDSCEIQIRTKLQDAWAEVEHELIYKADYSVLNEYIKRKLAMLNASLTLSDMIFQEIRDYQQTRQSKEKRRRNSILTKIEALNEFSSIEEYKTAAAPPAEPTPTNLPNNPIDRLLVQALDAHSRQDYPAALKLYTQILEKSNDNKINSIIYNHRGMVYFVLSNLEEAIQDFSRSLSLNHNNFRAYNNRGLVYRMLKKYDRALEDFESSLEVEPLQPETYFNRSQVYFEINDLTNALQDCNKALNIHPDYQPAQKFLQIIQSKLFE
;
A
#
# COMPACT_ATOMS: atom_id res chain seq x y z
N MET A 1 9.60 55.30 11.84
CA MET A 1 8.16 55.36 11.49
C MET A 1 7.78 54.04 10.84
N SER A 2 6.64 53.41 11.12
CA SER A 2 5.66 53.66 12.19
C SER A 2 5.25 52.31 12.80
N SER A 3 5.49 52.13 14.10
CA SER A 3 4.97 50.97 14.82
C SER A 3 3.50 51.24 15.13
N LYS A 4 2.59 50.79 14.26
CA LYS A 4 1.17 50.76 14.59
C LYS A 4 0.96 49.73 15.70
N SER A 5 0.73 50.21 16.91
CA SER A 5 0.19 49.41 18.00
C SER A 5 -1.09 48.71 17.52
N LYS A 6 -1.14 47.38 17.63
CA LYS A 6 -2.38 46.62 17.41
C LYS A 6 -3.37 47.07 18.49
N LEU A 7 -4.36 47.89 18.12
CA LEU A 7 -5.39 48.33 19.05
C LEU A 7 -6.33 47.17 19.37
N ILE A 8 -6.94 47.21 20.56
CA ILE A 8 -7.86 46.16 21.03
C ILE A 8 -9.13 46.11 20.15
N GLU A 9 -9.42 47.20 19.43
CA GLU A 9 -10.57 47.37 18.53
C GLU A 9 -10.50 46.51 17.26
N ASP A 10 -9.30 46.09 16.82
CA ASP A 10 -9.12 45.22 15.64
C ASP A 10 -9.51 43.74 15.91
N ILE A 11 -9.82 43.38 17.16
CA ILE A 11 -10.18 42.00 17.55
C ILE A 11 -11.66 41.71 17.21
N PRO A 12 -11.98 40.67 16.40
CA PRO A 12 -13.36 40.33 16.07
C PRO A 12 -14.22 40.00 17.30
N SER A 13 -15.22 40.84 17.60
CA SER A 13 -16.09 40.68 18.78
C SER A 13 -16.78 39.30 18.81
N ARG A 14 -16.38 38.45 19.76
CA ARG A 14 -16.86 37.06 19.91
C ARG A 14 -18.38 36.93 19.92
N ILE A 15 -19.08 37.89 20.54
CA ILE A 15 -20.55 37.91 20.62
C ILE A 15 -21.15 38.23 19.24
N ARG A 16 -20.74 39.34 18.60
CA ARG A 16 -21.22 39.75 17.28
C ARG A 16 -20.96 38.69 16.22
N THR A 17 -19.75 38.11 16.24
CA THR A 17 -19.36 37.03 15.33
C THR A 17 -20.19 35.77 15.59
N LYS A 18 -20.48 35.39 16.86
CA LYS A 18 -21.34 34.24 17.17
C LYS A 18 -22.77 34.41 16.65
N VAL A 19 -23.36 35.60 16.76
CA VAL A 19 -24.71 35.89 16.25
C VAL A 19 -24.76 35.77 14.73
N LEU A 20 -23.82 36.38 14.01
CA LEU A 20 -23.77 36.31 12.54
C LEU A 20 -23.46 34.88 12.05
N TYR A 21 -22.54 34.19 12.73
CA TYR A 21 -22.20 32.80 12.48
C TYR A 21 -23.45 31.90 12.58
N THR A 22 -24.16 31.92 13.71
CA THR A 22 -25.36 31.10 13.92
C THR A 22 -26.49 31.47 12.94
N ARG A 23 -26.64 32.76 12.60
CA ARG A 23 -27.67 33.23 11.65
C ARG A 23 -27.46 32.69 10.23
N PHE A 24 -26.22 32.62 9.75
CA PHE A 24 -25.92 32.27 8.36
C PHE A 24 -25.51 30.81 8.15
N ARG A 25 -25.10 30.09 9.22
CA ARG A 25 -24.75 28.67 9.22
C ARG A 25 -25.70 27.75 8.43
N PRO A 26 -27.05 27.89 8.48
CA PRO A 26 -27.95 27.01 7.72
C PRO A 26 -27.76 27.05 6.19
N GLN A 27 -27.27 28.16 5.62
CA GLN A 27 -26.93 28.24 4.19
C GLN A 27 -25.77 27.29 3.85
N TYR A 28 -24.73 27.29 4.69
CA TYR A 28 -23.56 26.42 4.54
C TYR A 28 -23.92 24.94 4.79
N GLU A 29 -24.82 24.65 5.73
CA GLU A 29 -25.36 23.28 5.95
C GLU A 29 -26.15 22.78 4.72
N MET A 30 -26.94 23.65 4.07
CA MET A 30 -27.61 23.33 2.81
C MET A 30 -26.62 23.16 1.64
N ALA A 31 -25.61 24.02 1.52
CA ALA A 31 -24.58 23.90 0.48
C ALA A 31 -23.80 22.58 0.61
N GLN A 32 -23.36 22.26 1.84
CA GLN A 32 -22.73 20.98 2.20
C GLN A 32 -23.59 19.78 1.82
N ALA A 33 -24.90 19.82 2.11
CA ALA A 33 -25.83 18.73 1.76
C ALA A 33 -25.98 18.57 0.24
N LYS A 34 -26.05 19.67 -0.53
CA LYS A 34 -26.12 19.64 -2.00
C LYS A 34 -24.83 19.10 -2.63
N ILE A 35 -23.67 19.55 -2.18
CA ILE A 35 -22.35 19.12 -2.69
C ILE A 35 -22.10 17.65 -2.37
N SER A 36 -22.28 17.23 -1.12
CA SER A 36 -22.10 15.82 -0.74
C SER A 36 -23.09 14.89 -1.46
N ARG A 37 -24.30 15.34 -1.80
CA ARG A 37 -25.21 14.61 -2.70
C ARG A 37 -24.67 14.50 -4.13
N LYS A 38 -24.09 15.56 -4.70
CA LYS A 38 -23.46 15.52 -6.04
C LYS A 38 -22.24 14.58 -6.06
N ILE A 39 -21.38 14.65 -5.04
CA ILE A 39 -20.21 13.76 -4.91
C ILE A 39 -20.67 12.30 -4.76
N ARG A 40 -21.67 11.99 -3.91
CA ARG A 40 -22.22 10.63 -3.78
C ARG A 40 -22.80 10.10 -5.09
N LYS A 41 -23.49 10.93 -5.88
CA LYS A 41 -23.98 10.56 -7.22
C LYS A 41 -22.82 10.21 -8.15
N SER A 42 -21.80 11.06 -8.23
CA SER A 42 -20.67 10.86 -9.14
C SER A 42 -19.79 9.66 -8.75
N LEU A 43 -19.57 9.41 -7.45
CA LEU A 43 -18.91 8.19 -6.96
C LEU A 43 -19.66 6.92 -7.36
N ALA A 44 -21.00 6.92 -7.29
CA ALA A 44 -21.82 5.79 -7.71
C ALA A 44 -21.77 5.56 -9.23
N GLU A 45 -21.75 6.64 -10.02
CA GLU A 45 -21.56 6.58 -11.48
C GLU A 45 -20.21 5.95 -11.87
N HIS A 46 -19.15 6.28 -11.12
CA HIS A 46 -17.82 5.69 -11.28
C HIS A 46 -17.64 4.34 -10.54
N GLN A 47 -18.68 3.81 -9.89
CA GLN A 47 -18.67 2.55 -9.12
C GLN A 47 -17.65 2.52 -7.96
N ILE A 48 -17.25 3.68 -7.44
CA ILE A 48 -16.24 3.81 -6.37
C ILE A 48 -16.91 3.70 -4.99
N ASN A 49 -16.55 2.66 -4.23
CA ASN A 49 -17.09 2.40 -2.89
C ASN A 49 -16.38 3.25 -1.80
N ALA A 50 -16.50 4.58 -1.89
CA ALA A 50 -15.90 5.52 -0.95
C ALA A 50 -16.91 6.08 0.08
N THR A 51 -16.46 6.22 1.32
CA THR A 51 -17.26 6.76 2.44
C THR A 51 -17.02 8.26 2.60
N LEU A 52 -18.08 9.08 2.56
CA LEU A 52 -17.97 10.51 2.87
C LEU A 52 -18.22 10.75 4.37
N ARG A 53 -17.20 11.23 5.07
CA ARG A 53 -17.28 11.85 6.41
C ARG A 53 -17.34 13.37 6.21
N ILE A 54 -18.30 14.06 6.82
CA ILE A 54 -18.56 15.48 6.53
C ILE A 54 -18.60 16.29 7.83
N ARG A 55 -17.93 17.44 7.83
CA ARG A 55 -17.77 18.33 8.99
C ARG A 55 -18.00 19.78 8.59
N LEU A 56 -19.01 20.41 9.17
CA LEU A 56 -19.02 21.86 9.31
C LEU A 56 -18.26 22.23 10.59
N LYS A 57 -17.37 23.22 10.55
CA LYS A 57 -16.67 23.73 11.75
C LYS A 57 -17.68 24.07 12.86
N THR A 58 -17.31 23.95 14.13
CA THR A 58 -18.10 24.56 15.23
C THR A 58 -17.75 26.04 15.36
N PHE A 59 -18.62 26.84 15.98
CA PHE A 59 -18.31 28.26 16.23
C PHE A 59 -16.97 28.44 16.95
N ASP A 60 -16.68 27.62 17.96
CA ASP A 60 -15.47 27.75 18.76
C ASP A 60 -14.20 27.31 17.99
N SER A 61 -14.26 26.21 17.21
CA SER A 61 -13.15 25.84 16.31
C SER A 61 -12.96 26.78 15.12
N PHE A 62 -14.00 27.55 14.75
CA PHE A 62 -13.89 28.65 13.79
C PHE A 62 -13.21 29.86 14.44
N PHE A 63 -13.73 30.32 15.58
CA PHE A 63 -13.24 31.51 16.28
C PHE A 63 -11.81 31.35 16.81
N GLN A 64 -11.42 30.16 17.28
CA GLN A 64 -10.03 29.86 17.65
C GLN A 64 -9.06 29.95 16.46
N LYS A 65 -9.46 29.52 15.25
CA LYS A 65 -8.62 29.66 14.05
C LYS A 65 -8.49 31.12 13.62
N LEU A 66 -9.59 31.88 13.69
CA LEU A 66 -9.61 33.32 13.43
C LEU A 66 -8.64 34.09 14.35
N LEU A 67 -8.67 33.79 15.66
CA LEU A 67 -7.71 34.36 16.62
C LEU A 67 -6.27 33.96 16.31
N ARG A 68 -6.00 32.69 15.96
CA ARG A 68 -4.63 32.23 15.60
C ARG A 68 -4.07 33.02 14.41
N PHE A 69 -4.85 33.23 13.35
CA PHE A 69 -4.43 34.05 12.20
C PHE A 69 -4.20 35.53 12.56
N TYR A 70 -5.07 36.12 13.37
CA TYR A 70 -4.95 37.49 13.86
C TYR A 70 -3.67 37.72 14.70
N HIS A 71 -3.37 36.80 15.63
CA HIS A 71 -2.14 36.85 16.43
C HIS A 71 -0.88 36.72 15.57
N GLN A 72 -0.89 35.80 14.59
CA GLN A 72 0.21 35.59 13.63
C GLN A 72 0.48 36.77 12.68
N GLY A 73 -0.39 37.79 12.64
CA GLY A 73 -0.13 39.01 11.86
C GLY A 73 -0.25 38.84 10.34
N ARG A 74 -0.98 37.81 9.88
CA ARG A 74 -1.32 37.64 8.46
C ARG A 74 -2.40 38.64 8.06
N SER A 75 -1.99 39.85 7.69
CA SER A 75 -2.88 40.95 7.29
C SER A 75 -3.68 40.63 6.02
N ASP A 76 -3.07 39.92 5.07
CA ASP A 76 -3.53 39.92 3.67
C ASP A 76 -4.76 39.03 3.42
N SER A 77 -5.07 38.11 4.35
CA SER A 77 -6.44 37.58 4.52
C SER A 77 -6.63 36.88 5.88
N LEU A 78 -7.66 37.29 6.63
CA LEU A 78 -8.16 36.56 7.81
C LEU A 78 -9.15 35.43 7.42
N ILE A 79 -9.13 35.00 6.16
CA ILE A 79 -10.17 34.16 5.55
C ILE A 79 -10.01 32.68 5.96
N ILE A 80 -11.13 32.02 6.21
CA ILE A 80 -11.19 30.64 6.71
C ILE A 80 -11.88 29.72 5.69
N HIS A 81 -11.05 29.21 4.78
CA HIS A 81 -11.43 28.27 3.70
C HIS A 81 -11.94 26.90 4.19
N ASP A 82 -11.52 26.47 5.39
CA ASP A 82 -11.88 25.17 5.98
C ASP A 82 -13.19 25.17 6.79
N LEU A 83 -14.14 26.07 6.46
CA LEU A 83 -15.44 26.12 7.16
C LEU A 83 -16.23 24.83 6.92
N ILE A 84 -16.38 24.43 5.65
CA ILE A 84 -16.91 23.13 5.23
C ILE A 84 -15.72 22.21 4.90
N GLY A 85 -15.65 21.07 5.56
CA GLY A 85 -14.71 19.99 5.27
C GLY A 85 -15.44 18.70 4.88
N ILE A 86 -15.13 18.15 3.71
CA ILE A 86 -15.58 16.83 3.26
C ILE A 86 -14.37 15.91 3.19
N ARG A 87 -14.36 14.80 3.93
CA ARG A 87 -13.35 13.75 3.77
C ARG A 87 -13.95 12.59 2.99
N ILE A 88 -13.32 12.24 1.88
CA ILE A 88 -13.69 11.10 1.03
C ILE A 88 -12.69 9.99 1.34
N VAL A 89 -13.19 8.90 1.93
CA VAL A 89 -12.39 7.76 2.39
C VAL A 89 -12.60 6.59 1.43
N CYS A 90 -11.67 6.38 0.50
CA CYS A 90 -11.68 5.28 -0.44
C CYS A 90 -11.05 4.00 0.16
N PRO A 91 -11.29 2.82 -0.44
CA PRO A 91 -10.65 1.58 0.00
C PRO A 91 -9.25 1.34 -0.56
N PHE A 92 -8.82 1.99 -1.65
CA PHE A 92 -7.52 1.74 -2.30
C PHE A 92 -6.90 3.01 -2.93
N LEU A 93 -5.57 3.01 -3.12
CA LEU A 93 -4.81 4.15 -3.65
C LEU A 93 -5.27 4.61 -5.05
N GLY A 94 -5.51 3.69 -6.00
CA GLY A 94 -5.93 4.04 -7.36
C GLY A 94 -7.31 4.72 -7.45
N ASP A 95 -8.12 4.65 -6.38
CA ASP A 95 -9.36 5.42 -6.31
C ASP A 95 -9.08 6.92 -6.10
N ILE A 96 -7.95 7.30 -5.48
CA ILE A 96 -7.63 8.70 -5.13
C ILE A 96 -7.54 9.57 -6.38
N GLU A 97 -6.74 9.18 -7.37
CA GLU A 97 -6.60 9.92 -8.64
C GLU A 97 -7.90 9.90 -9.45
N THR A 98 -8.66 8.80 -9.40
CA THR A 98 -9.98 8.71 -10.05
C THR A 98 -10.98 9.68 -9.43
N ILE A 99 -11.02 9.79 -8.09
CA ILE A 99 -11.87 10.74 -7.35
C ILE A 99 -11.42 12.19 -7.60
N LYS A 100 -10.10 12.44 -7.62
CA LYS A 100 -9.50 13.75 -7.90
C LYS A 100 -9.89 14.27 -9.29
N GLN A 101 -9.76 13.44 -10.34
CA GLN A 101 -10.19 13.81 -11.68
C GLN A 101 -11.71 14.02 -11.75
N MET A 102 -12.49 13.08 -11.19
CA MET A 102 -13.95 13.21 -11.07
C MET A 102 -14.37 14.53 -10.39
N LEU A 103 -13.62 15.01 -9.39
CA LEU A 103 -13.87 16.30 -8.74
C LEU A 103 -13.47 17.50 -9.62
N ILE A 104 -12.34 17.44 -10.32
CA ILE A 104 -11.91 18.46 -11.30
C ILE A 104 -12.98 18.63 -12.40
N ASP A 105 -13.51 17.52 -12.92
CA ASP A 105 -14.52 17.53 -13.99
C ASP A 105 -15.89 18.04 -13.51
N ASN A 106 -16.18 17.97 -12.20
CA ASN A 106 -17.49 18.29 -11.63
C ASN A 106 -17.56 19.62 -10.85
N PHE A 107 -16.44 20.20 -10.45
CA PHE A 107 -16.39 21.37 -9.57
C PHE A 107 -15.27 22.32 -9.98
N LYS A 108 -15.49 23.63 -9.85
CA LYS A 108 -14.42 24.62 -10.04
C LYS A 108 -13.45 24.53 -8.87
N VAL A 109 -12.29 23.93 -9.11
CA VAL A 109 -11.19 23.80 -8.15
C VAL A 109 -10.41 25.13 -8.11
N ILE A 110 -10.10 25.58 -6.89
CA ILE A 110 -9.33 26.80 -6.61
C ILE A 110 -7.86 26.43 -6.37
N GLU A 111 -7.59 25.39 -5.59
CA GLU A 111 -6.25 24.95 -5.18
C GLU A 111 -6.23 23.43 -4.99
N ILE A 112 -5.06 22.81 -5.23
CA ILE A 112 -4.79 21.41 -4.88
C ILE A 112 -3.45 21.37 -4.12
N GLU A 113 -3.50 21.09 -2.82
CA GLU A 113 -2.34 20.93 -1.95
C GLU A 113 -2.14 19.44 -1.61
N GLN A 114 -1.04 18.84 -2.05
CA GLN A 114 -0.64 17.51 -1.59
C GLN A 114 0.14 17.64 -0.28
N LYS A 115 -0.48 17.21 0.82
CA LYS A 115 0.15 17.26 2.14
C LYS A 115 1.04 16.04 2.36
N GLY A 116 2.28 16.18 1.92
CA GLY A 116 3.41 15.27 2.15
C GLY A 116 4.74 16.02 2.05
N GLU A 117 5.03 16.62 0.89
CA GLU A 117 6.36 17.13 0.56
C GLU A 117 6.69 18.52 1.15
N SER A 118 5.71 19.41 1.38
CA SER A 118 5.96 20.85 1.49
C SER A 118 5.76 21.47 2.89
N LYS A 119 6.69 21.19 3.82
CA LYS A 119 7.24 22.14 4.86
C LYS A 119 8.05 21.43 5.95
N GLY A 120 9.38 21.54 5.92
CA GLY A 120 10.29 21.58 7.10
C GLY A 120 10.45 20.34 8.00
N THR A 121 9.49 19.41 8.03
CA THR A 121 9.53 18.17 8.84
C THR A 121 8.94 17.00 8.04
N GLY A 122 9.31 16.90 6.76
CA GLY A 122 8.73 16.00 5.75
C GLY A 122 9.07 14.50 5.88
N GLU A 123 9.44 14.03 7.07
CA GLU A 123 9.82 12.63 7.35
C GLU A 123 8.66 11.80 7.94
N PHE A 124 7.53 12.43 8.26
CA PHE A 124 6.46 11.84 9.10
C PHE A 124 5.04 11.96 8.52
N GLY A 125 4.85 12.62 7.37
CA GLY A 125 3.53 12.86 6.78
C GLY A 125 3.00 11.68 5.96
N TYR A 126 1.68 11.50 5.93
CA TYR A 126 1.02 10.59 4.99
C TYR A 126 0.39 11.42 3.87
N ASP A 127 0.84 11.21 2.63
CA ASP A 127 0.34 11.86 1.42
C ASP A 127 -1.19 11.89 1.36
N SER A 128 -1.78 13.07 1.57
CA SER A 128 -3.21 13.26 1.38
C SER A 128 -3.50 14.48 0.53
N ILE A 129 -4.41 14.31 -0.43
CA ILE A 129 -4.78 15.35 -1.39
C ILE A 129 -5.86 16.22 -0.76
N HIS A 130 -5.54 17.49 -0.53
CA HIS A 130 -6.46 18.52 -0.11
C HIS A 130 -6.82 19.37 -1.33
N MET A 131 -8.07 19.30 -1.79
CA MET A 131 -8.60 20.13 -2.87
C MET A 131 -9.49 21.21 -2.28
N LEU A 132 -9.25 22.48 -2.62
CA LEU A 132 -10.18 23.56 -2.32
C LEU A 132 -11.10 23.78 -3.51
N ILE A 133 -12.41 23.61 -3.33
CA ILE A 133 -13.41 23.87 -4.38
C ILE A 133 -14.25 25.10 -4.07
N GLU A 134 -14.69 25.81 -5.11
CA GLU A 134 -15.62 26.92 -5.01
C GLU A 134 -17.05 26.40 -4.80
N LEU A 135 -17.80 27.03 -3.88
CA LEU A 135 -19.23 26.79 -3.69
C LEU A 135 -20.00 27.54 -4.78
N PRO A 136 -20.94 26.91 -5.52
CA PRO A 136 -21.74 27.62 -6.51
C PRO A 136 -22.52 28.80 -5.90
N ASN A 137 -22.45 29.95 -6.59
CA ASN A 137 -22.95 31.24 -6.11
C ASN A 137 -24.42 31.24 -5.65
N ASP A 138 -25.25 30.34 -6.20
CA ASP A 138 -26.69 30.22 -5.91
C ASP A 138 -27.02 29.79 -4.47
N PHE A 139 -26.02 29.46 -3.63
CA PHE A 139 -26.24 28.87 -2.30
C PHE A 139 -25.98 29.79 -1.11
N ILE A 140 -25.25 30.90 -1.27
CA ILE A 140 -24.88 31.79 -0.16
C ILE A 140 -25.27 33.23 -0.50
N ALA A 141 -26.43 33.65 -0.02
CA ALA A 141 -26.91 35.02 -0.17
C ALA A 141 -26.28 35.97 0.87
N ASN A 142 -25.85 35.44 2.03
CA ASN A 142 -25.18 36.20 3.08
C ASN A 142 -24.05 35.37 3.70
N ARG A 143 -22.81 35.84 3.57
CA ARG A 143 -21.60 35.15 4.08
C ARG A 143 -21.46 35.25 5.60
N ILE A 144 -20.82 34.25 6.19
CA ILE A 144 -20.24 34.37 7.54
C ILE A 144 -19.03 35.33 7.45
N PRO A 145 -18.83 36.26 8.41
CA PRO A 145 -17.65 37.12 8.40
C PRO A 145 -16.35 36.31 8.46
N TYR A 146 -15.33 36.73 7.71
CA TYR A 146 -14.02 36.05 7.63
C TYR A 146 -14.07 34.63 7.01
N THR A 147 -15.09 34.33 6.20
CA THR A 147 -15.13 33.12 5.35
C THR A 147 -15.43 33.50 3.91
N ASP A 148 -14.79 32.79 3.00
CA ASP A 148 -15.10 32.74 1.57
C ASP A 148 -16.10 31.61 1.26
N ASP A 149 -16.54 31.55 0.00
CA ASP A 149 -17.50 30.55 -0.46
C ASP A 149 -16.73 29.34 -1.02
N SER A 150 -16.02 28.61 -0.15
CA SER A 150 -15.23 27.44 -0.51
C SER A 150 -15.48 26.23 0.40
N CYS A 151 -15.02 25.06 -0.04
CA CYS A 151 -15.04 23.81 0.71
C CYS A 151 -13.71 23.08 0.54
N GLU A 152 -13.09 22.67 1.65
CA GLU A 152 -11.94 21.75 1.63
C GLU A 152 -12.46 20.32 1.42
N ILE A 153 -11.93 19.62 0.42
CA ILE A 153 -12.13 18.19 0.20
C ILE A 153 -10.81 17.46 0.46
N GLN A 154 -10.83 16.53 1.41
CA GLN A 154 -9.69 15.68 1.77
C GLN A 154 -9.92 14.29 1.17
N ILE A 155 -9.10 13.86 0.22
CA ILE A 155 -9.18 12.49 -0.36
C ILE A 155 -8.14 11.62 0.35
N ARG A 156 -8.57 10.47 0.90
CA ARG A 156 -7.71 9.51 1.62
C ARG A 156 -8.16 8.06 1.40
N THR A 157 -7.25 7.09 1.53
CA THR A 157 -7.65 5.70 1.82
C THR A 157 -8.13 5.54 3.27
N LYS A 158 -8.63 4.35 3.61
CA LYS A 158 -8.90 3.94 5.01
C LYS A 158 -7.67 4.01 5.92
N LEU A 159 -6.47 3.66 5.44
CA LEU A 159 -5.27 3.64 6.28
C LEU A 159 -4.73 5.05 6.53
N GLN A 160 -4.71 5.92 5.52
CA GLN A 160 -4.32 7.33 5.70
C GLN A 160 -5.36 8.12 6.53
N ASP A 161 -6.65 7.75 6.46
CA ASP A 161 -7.67 8.32 7.34
C ASP A 161 -7.47 7.90 8.81
N ALA A 162 -7.27 6.60 9.07
CA ALA A 162 -6.96 6.08 10.40
C ALA A 162 -5.65 6.67 10.97
N TRP A 163 -4.60 6.77 10.15
CA TRP A 163 -3.35 7.42 10.52
C TRP A 163 -3.57 8.86 10.96
N ALA A 164 -4.23 9.67 10.13
CA ALA A 164 -4.42 11.09 10.41
C ALA A 164 -5.38 11.36 11.58
N GLU A 165 -6.23 10.41 11.96
CA GLU A 165 -6.99 10.47 13.22
C GLU A 165 -6.06 10.20 14.42
N VAL A 166 -5.21 9.17 14.37
CA VAL A 166 -4.20 8.89 15.42
C VAL A 166 -3.19 10.03 15.56
N GLU A 167 -2.68 10.57 14.46
CA GLU A 167 -1.79 11.73 14.42
C GLU A 167 -2.45 12.96 15.07
N HIS A 168 -3.72 13.25 14.74
CA HIS A 168 -4.44 14.38 15.31
C HIS A 168 -4.61 14.26 16.84
N GLU A 169 -4.96 13.06 17.33
CA GLU A 169 -5.15 12.85 18.77
C GLU A 169 -3.82 12.85 19.55
N LEU A 170 -2.75 12.25 19.00
CA LEU A 170 -1.46 12.14 19.69
C LEU A 170 -0.55 13.37 19.55
N ILE A 171 -0.58 14.07 18.40
CA ILE A 171 0.33 15.19 18.10
C ILE A 171 -0.37 16.55 18.27
N TYR A 172 -1.63 16.68 17.84
CA TYR A 172 -2.30 17.99 17.73
C TYR A 172 -3.27 18.33 18.87
N LYS A 173 -3.68 17.34 19.69
CA LYS A 173 -4.48 17.57 20.92
C LYS A 173 -3.66 17.53 22.21
N ALA A 174 -2.51 16.88 22.22
CA ALA A 174 -1.57 17.02 23.32
C ALA A 174 -0.84 18.36 23.15
N ASP A 175 -0.96 19.28 24.11
CA ASP A 175 -0.25 20.58 24.11
C ASP A 175 1.25 20.41 24.44
N TYR A 176 1.95 19.53 23.71
CA TYR A 176 3.36 19.19 23.88
C TYR A 176 4.16 19.49 22.61
N SER A 177 4.92 20.58 22.65
CA SER A 177 5.89 20.96 21.61
C SER A 177 7.11 20.03 21.52
N VAL A 178 7.19 18.98 22.35
CA VAL A 178 8.34 18.08 22.48
C VAL A 178 7.91 16.61 22.46
N LEU A 179 7.39 16.15 21.32
CA LEU A 179 7.56 14.74 20.96
C LEU A 179 9.06 14.50 20.77
N ASN A 180 9.63 13.62 21.60
CA ASN A 180 11.04 13.25 21.46
C ASN A 180 11.27 12.51 20.12
N GLU A 181 12.51 12.53 19.65
CA GLU A 181 12.85 12.02 18.32
C GLU A 181 12.54 10.52 18.18
N TYR A 182 12.64 9.75 19.28
CA TYR A 182 12.29 8.34 19.35
C TYR A 182 10.81 8.07 19.03
N ILE A 183 9.88 8.85 19.59
CA ILE A 183 8.45 8.71 19.28
C ILE A 183 8.17 9.16 17.85
N LYS A 184 8.81 10.23 17.37
CA LYS A 184 8.71 10.65 15.95
C LYS A 184 9.16 9.55 15.00
N ARG A 185 10.32 8.93 15.22
CA ARG A 185 10.83 7.79 14.43
C ARG A 185 9.86 6.60 14.44
N LYS A 186 9.27 6.25 15.59
CA LYS A 186 8.20 5.22 15.66
C LYS A 186 6.97 5.58 14.84
N LEU A 187 6.59 6.86 14.82
CA LEU A 187 5.49 7.36 14.01
C LEU A 187 5.81 7.28 12.50
N ALA A 188 7.05 7.61 12.06
CA ALA A 188 7.48 7.37 10.67
C ALA A 188 7.40 5.88 10.29
N MET A 189 7.87 4.99 11.15
CA MET A 189 7.86 3.54 10.87
C MET A 189 6.43 2.99 10.74
N LEU A 190 5.49 3.47 11.57
CA LEU A 190 4.09 3.08 11.48
C LEU A 190 3.42 3.67 10.23
N ASN A 191 3.72 4.94 9.89
CA ASN A 191 3.27 5.58 8.66
C ASN A 191 3.74 4.78 7.41
N ALA A 192 5.04 4.49 7.31
CA ALA A 192 5.62 3.72 6.21
C ALA A 192 5.02 2.30 6.08
N SER A 193 4.76 1.62 7.20
CA SER A 193 4.10 0.31 7.25
C SER A 193 2.65 0.36 6.73
N LEU A 194 1.90 1.43 7.07
CA LEU A 194 0.55 1.67 6.56
C LEU A 194 0.56 2.00 5.06
N THR A 195 1.54 2.78 4.58
CA THR A 195 1.71 3.08 3.14
C THR A 195 2.04 1.84 2.32
N LEU A 196 2.95 0.99 2.82
CA LEU A 196 3.26 -0.31 2.19
C LEU A 196 2.02 -1.23 2.16
N SER A 197 1.23 -1.24 3.24
CA SER A 197 -0.01 -2.02 3.31
C SER A 197 -1.03 -1.60 2.25
N ASP A 198 -1.18 -0.29 2.02
CA ASP A 198 -2.05 0.26 0.97
C ASP A 198 -1.57 -0.07 -0.45
N MET A 199 -0.25 -0.10 -0.70
CA MET A 199 0.31 -0.59 -1.97
C MET A 199 -0.04 -2.06 -2.22
N ILE A 200 0.10 -2.91 -1.20
CA ILE A 200 -0.22 -4.35 -1.28
C ILE A 200 -1.74 -4.55 -1.54
N PHE A 201 -2.60 -3.78 -0.86
CA PHE A 201 -4.04 -3.83 -1.13
C PHE A 201 -4.40 -3.37 -2.55
N GLN A 202 -3.70 -2.38 -3.10
CA GLN A 202 -3.86 -1.93 -4.49
C GLN A 202 -3.44 -3.04 -5.49
N GLU A 203 -2.29 -3.68 -5.29
CA GLU A 203 -1.82 -4.78 -6.16
C GLU A 203 -2.81 -5.97 -6.18
N ILE A 204 -3.27 -6.39 -5.00
CA ILE A 204 -4.27 -7.46 -4.84
C ILE A 204 -5.56 -7.12 -5.59
N ARG A 205 -5.98 -5.85 -5.57
CA ARG A 205 -7.17 -5.38 -6.31
C ARG A 205 -6.96 -5.45 -7.82
N ASP A 206 -5.86 -4.93 -8.33
CA ASP A 206 -5.64 -4.83 -9.78
C ASP A 206 -5.52 -6.22 -10.41
N TYR A 207 -4.96 -7.19 -9.66
CA TYR A 207 -5.00 -8.61 -10.00
C TYR A 207 -6.43 -9.15 -10.13
N GLN A 208 -7.33 -8.83 -9.19
CA GLN A 208 -8.74 -9.24 -9.25
C GLN A 208 -9.50 -8.59 -10.41
N GLN A 209 -9.34 -7.28 -10.63
CA GLN A 209 -9.97 -6.57 -11.76
C GLN A 209 -9.47 -7.11 -13.11
N THR A 210 -8.18 -7.44 -13.20
CA THR A 210 -7.56 -8.06 -14.39
C THR A 210 -8.11 -9.48 -14.65
N ARG A 211 -8.50 -10.24 -13.62
CA ARG A 211 -9.22 -11.52 -13.81
C ARG A 211 -10.67 -11.29 -14.26
N GLN A 212 -11.44 -10.49 -13.54
CA GLN A 212 -12.87 -10.26 -13.82
C GLN A 212 -13.11 -9.69 -15.22
N SER A 213 -12.26 -8.78 -15.70
CA SER A 213 -12.34 -8.23 -17.05
C SER A 213 -12.04 -9.27 -18.14
N LYS A 214 -11.07 -10.17 -17.94
CA LYS A 214 -10.78 -11.30 -18.83
C LYS A 214 -11.94 -12.30 -18.88
N GLU A 215 -12.53 -12.60 -17.73
CA GLU A 215 -13.70 -13.49 -17.61
C GLU A 215 -14.95 -12.88 -18.26
N LYS A 216 -15.21 -11.58 -18.08
CA LYS A 216 -16.30 -10.86 -18.76
C LYS A 216 -16.12 -10.87 -20.29
N ARG A 217 -14.90 -10.62 -20.79
CA ARG A 217 -14.59 -10.74 -22.24
C ARG A 217 -14.84 -12.15 -22.77
N ARG A 218 -14.43 -13.20 -22.04
CA ARG A 218 -14.70 -14.61 -22.41
C ARG A 218 -16.19 -14.95 -22.39
N ARG A 219 -16.95 -14.45 -21.41
CA ARG A 219 -18.40 -14.66 -21.33
C ARG A 219 -19.13 -14.01 -22.51
N ASN A 220 -18.75 -12.78 -22.84
CA ASN A 220 -19.32 -12.07 -23.99
C ASN A 220 -19.00 -12.79 -25.32
N SER A 221 -17.76 -13.24 -25.55
CA SER A 221 -17.43 -13.96 -26.80
C SER A 221 -18.08 -15.35 -26.93
N ILE A 222 -18.56 -15.92 -25.83
CA ILE A 222 -19.42 -17.12 -25.84
C ILE A 222 -20.87 -16.74 -26.16
N LEU A 223 -21.40 -15.67 -25.56
CA LEU A 223 -22.74 -15.14 -25.88
C LEU A 223 -22.88 -14.79 -27.36
N THR A 224 -21.95 -14.00 -27.92
CA THR A 224 -21.99 -13.62 -29.36
C THR A 224 -21.90 -14.84 -30.30
N LYS A 225 -21.25 -15.93 -29.87
CA LYS A 225 -21.25 -17.19 -30.63
C LYS A 225 -22.57 -17.95 -30.53
N ILE A 226 -23.27 -17.87 -29.40
CA ILE A 226 -24.61 -18.46 -29.23
C ILE A 226 -25.66 -17.64 -30.00
N GLU A 227 -25.53 -16.30 -29.99
CA GLU A 227 -26.37 -15.39 -30.77
C GLU A 227 -26.21 -15.66 -32.27
N ALA A 228 -24.99 -15.78 -32.78
CA ALA A 228 -24.72 -16.15 -34.18
C ALA A 228 -25.16 -17.59 -34.56
N LEU A 229 -25.33 -18.49 -33.58
CA LEU A 229 -25.91 -19.82 -33.81
C LEU A 229 -27.44 -19.80 -33.87
N ASN A 230 -28.09 -18.83 -33.21
CA ASN A 230 -29.55 -18.66 -33.27
C ASN A 230 -30.03 -18.03 -34.59
N GLU A 231 -29.15 -17.36 -35.35
CA GLU A 231 -29.48 -16.79 -36.67
C GLU A 231 -29.54 -17.86 -37.80
N PHE A 232 -29.10 -19.09 -37.55
CA PHE A 232 -29.09 -20.20 -38.53
C PHE A 232 -29.97 -21.38 -38.11
N SER A 233 -31.29 -21.17 -38.14
CA SER A 233 -32.31 -22.20 -37.89
C SER A 233 -32.81 -22.87 -39.19
N SER A 234 -31.90 -23.47 -39.96
CA SER A 234 -32.23 -24.35 -41.10
C SER A 234 -31.44 -25.66 -41.03
N ILE A 235 -32.13 -26.77 -41.26
CA ILE A 235 -31.58 -28.14 -41.15
C ILE A 235 -31.27 -28.68 -42.54
N GLU A 236 -30.04 -29.14 -42.77
CA GLU A 236 -29.69 -30.08 -43.85
C GLU A 236 -28.68 -31.13 -43.34
N GLU A 237 -28.59 -32.25 -44.05
CA GLU A 237 -27.99 -33.49 -43.55
C GLU A 237 -26.51 -33.73 -43.91
N TYR A 238 -25.85 -34.46 -43.02
CA TYR A 238 -24.53 -35.11 -43.11
C TYR A 238 -23.81 -35.19 -44.46
N LYS A 239 -22.50 -34.87 -44.41
CA LYS A 239 -21.46 -35.78 -44.93
C LYS A 239 -20.14 -35.67 -44.15
N THR A 240 -19.34 -36.73 -44.21
CA THR A 240 -18.21 -36.98 -43.31
C THR A 240 -16.87 -36.44 -43.83
N ALA A 241 -16.07 -35.93 -42.90
CA ALA A 241 -14.64 -35.71 -43.05
C ALA A 241 -13.91 -36.26 -41.80
N ALA A 242 -12.61 -36.52 -41.89
CA ALA A 242 -11.86 -37.24 -40.86
C ALA A 242 -11.79 -36.50 -39.50
N ALA A 243 -11.72 -37.26 -38.41
CA ALA A 243 -11.62 -36.72 -37.06
C ALA A 243 -10.35 -35.86 -36.89
N PRO A 244 -10.48 -34.57 -36.50
CA PRO A 244 -9.33 -33.75 -36.12
C PRO A 244 -8.60 -34.30 -34.88
N PRO A 245 -7.32 -33.97 -34.66
CA PRO A 245 -6.63 -34.32 -33.42
C PRO A 245 -7.31 -33.67 -32.20
N ALA A 246 -7.25 -34.35 -31.06
CA ALA A 246 -7.88 -33.90 -29.82
C ALA A 246 -7.09 -32.74 -29.18
N GLU A 247 -7.35 -31.51 -29.63
CA GLU A 247 -6.79 -30.28 -29.06
C GLU A 247 -7.66 -29.67 -27.93
N PRO A 248 -7.06 -28.85 -27.03
CA PRO A 248 -7.34 -29.01 -25.60
C PRO A 248 -8.43 -28.11 -25.02
N THR A 249 -9.10 -28.62 -24.00
CA THR A 249 -10.06 -27.90 -23.15
C THR A 249 -9.37 -26.85 -22.27
N PRO A 250 -9.61 -25.53 -22.43
CA PRO A 250 -8.96 -24.49 -21.63
C PRO A 250 -9.92 -23.92 -20.57
N THR A 251 -9.71 -24.27 -19.32
CA THR A 251 -10.42 -23.72 -18.14
C THR A 251 -9.66 -22.49 -17.61
N ASN A 252 -10.27 -21.30 -17.51
CA ASN A 252 -9.55 -20.05 -17.11
C ASN A 252 -10.45 -19.05 -16.33
N LEU A 253 -10.05 -18.20 -15.34
CA LEU A 253 -8.94 -18.13 -14.35
C LEU A 253 -7.49 -18.38 -14.84
N PRO A 254 -6.54 -17.41 -14.74
CA PRO A 254 -5.44 -17.09 -15.69
C PRO A 254 -5.15 -18.06 -16.86
N ASN A 255 -5.03 -17.50 -18.06
CA ASN A 255 -5.05 -18.24 -19.33
C ASN A 255 -3.91 -19.26 -19.55
N ASN A 256 -2.87 -19.24 -18.73
CA ASN A 256 -1.83 -20.26 -18.72
C ASN A 256 -2.17 -21.32 -17.63
N PRO A 257 -2.29 -22.61 -17.95
CA PRO A 257 -2.59 -23.66 -16.96
C PRO A 257 -1.57 -23.72 -15.80
N ILE A 258 -0.33 -23.28 -16.04
CA ILE A 258 0.73 -23.18 -15.02
C ILE A 258 0.35 -22.18 -13.91
N ASP A 259 -0.13 -20.99 -14.25
CA ASP A 259 -0.51 -19.95 -13.28
C ASP A 259 -1.60 -20.44 -12.30
N ARG A 260 -2.48 -21.33 -12.78
CA ARG A 260 -3.56 -21.94 -11.99
C ARG A 260 -2.98 -22.90 -10.95
N LEU A 261 -2.07 -23.77 -11.39
CA LEU A 261 -1.35 -24.73 -10.55
C LEU A 261 -0.44 -23.99 -9.54
N LEU A 262 0.19 -22.89 -9.94
CA LEU A 262 1.05 -22.08 -9.06
C LEU A 262 0.27 -21.50 -7.88
N VAL A 263 -0.91 -20.92 -8.12
CA VAL A 263 -1.77 -20.42 -7.04
C VAL A 263 -2.17 -21.56 -6.09
N GLN A 264 -2.47 -22.76 -6.62
CA GLN A 264 -2.79 -23.93 -5.79
C GLN A 264 -1.57 -24.45 -5.01
N ALA A 265 -0.38 -24.42 -5.59
CA ALA A 265 0.86 -24.89 -4.95
C ALA A 265 1.31 -23.95 -3.82
N LEU A 266 1.15 -22.63 -4.00
CA LEU A 266 1.40 -21.63 -2.97
C LEU A 266 0.35 -21.69 -1.85
N ASP A 267 -0.93 -21.89 -2.20
CA ASP A 267 -2.01 -22.11 -1.22
C ASP A 267 -1.72 -23.35 -0.35
N ALA A 268 -1.41 -24.49 -0.96
CA ALA A 268 -1.01 -25.71 -0.26
C ALA A 268 0.23 -25.51 0.64
N HIS A 269 1.28 -24.86 0.11
CA HIS A 269 2.51 -24.55 0.85
C HIS A 269 2.20 -23.66 2.07
N SER A 270 1.39 -22.61 1.93
CA SER A 270 1.00 -21.73 3.04
C SER A 270 0.17 -22.42 4.12
N ARG A 271 -0.60 -23.46 3.76
CA ARG A 271 -1.34 -24.32 4.69
C ARG A 271 -0.53 -25.50 5.24
N GLN A 272 0.75 -25.60 4.89
CA GLN A 272 1.63 -26.71 5.26
C GLN A 272 1.21 -28.09 4.70
N ASP A 273 0.38 -28.11 3.65
CA ASP A 273 0.11 -29.32 2.86
C ASP A 273 1.26 -29.55 1.87
N TYR A 274 2.41 -29.94 2.43
CA TYR A 274 3.62 -30.20 1.69
C TYR A 274 3.49 -31.32 0.64
N PRO A 275 2.75 -32.43 0.87
CA PRO A 275 2.51 -33.44 -0.17
C PRO A 275 1.74 -32.90 -1.38
N ALA A 276 0.69 -32.10 -1.19
CA ALA A 276 -0.01 -31.46 -2.30
C ALA A 276 0.87 -30.40 -2.99
N ALA A 277 1.63 -29.61 -2.21
CA ALA A 277 2.53 -28.59 -2.73
C ALA A 277 3.62 -29.21 -3.63
N LEU A 278 4.33 -30.25 -3.18
CA LEU A 278 5.34 -30.97 -3.99
C LEU A 278 4.76 -31.50 -5.30
N LYS A 279 3.56 -32.10 -5.24
CA LYS A 279 2.85 -32.63 -6.41
C LYS A 279 2.53 -31.51 -7.40
N LEU A 280 2.01 -30.38 -6.93
CA LEU A 280 1.62 -29.25 -7.78
C LEU A 280 2.84 -28.53 -8.37
N TYR A 281 3.90 -28.28 -7.60
CA TYR A 281 5.15 -27.72 -8.15
C TYR A 281 5.78 -28.64 -9.20
N THR A 282 5.77 -29.96 -8.98
CA THR A 282 6.27 -30.92 -9.98
C THR A 282 5.44 -30.91 -11.26
N GLN A 283 4.11 -30.88 -11.15
CA GLN A 283 3.21 -30.74 -12.31
C GLN A 283 3.34 -29.40 -13.06
N ILE A 284 3.88 -28.36 -12.43
CA ILE A 284 4.23 -27.11 -13.11
C ILE A 284 5.52 -27.31 -13.91
N LEU A 285 6.57 -27.87 -13.30
CA LEU A 285 7.87 -28.10 -13.95
C LEU A 285 7.76 -29.05 -15.15
N GLU A 286 6.88 -30.04 -15.09
CA GLU A 286 6.54 -30.95 -16.21
C GLU A 286 5.88 -30.25 -17.41
N LYS A 287 5.24 -29.08 -17.20
CA LYS A 287 4.40 -28.39 -18.20
C LYS A 287 4.97 -27.04 -18.64
N SER A 288 5.96 -26.53 -17.92
CA SER A 288 6.50 -25.19 -18.09
C SER A 288 7.84 -25.23 -18.81
N ASN A 289 7.89 -24.58 -19.97
CA ASN A 289 9.11 -24.39 -20.76
C ASN A 289 9.77 -23.01 -20.52
N ASP A 290 9.23 -22.19 -19.61
CA ASP A 290 9.80 -20.89 -19.26
C ASP A 290 10.83 -21.04 -18.13
N ASN A 291 12.11 -20.79 -18.44
CA ASN A 291 13.22 -20.85 -17.50
C ASN A 291 13.04 -19.90 -16.29
N LYS A 292 12.42 -18.73 -16.46
CA LYS A 292 12.21 -17.75 -15.39
C LYS A 292 11.16 -18.26 -14.41
N ILE A 293 10.03 -18.77 -14.92
CA ILE A 293 9.00 -19.42 -14.10
C ILE A 293 9.62 -20.64 -13.41
N ASN A 294 10.29 -21.51 -14.15
CA ASN A 294 10.89 -22.73 -13.60
C ASN A 294 11.89 -22.43 -12.48
N SER A 295 12.73 -21.39 -12.60
CA SER A 295 13.62 -20.97 -11.51
C SER A 295 12.85 -20.69 -10.20
N ILE A 296 11.77 -19.90 -10.29
CA ILE A 296 10.91 -19.58 -9.14
C ILE A 296 10.27 -20.85 -8.56
N ILE A 297 9.76 -21.74 -9.41
CA ILE A 297 9.12 -22.99 -9.00
C ILE A 297 10.10 -23.96 -8.33
N TYR A 298 11.29 -24.13 -8.90
CA TYR A 298 12.36 -24.94 -8.30
C TYR A 298 12.75 -24.38 -6.93
N ASN A 299 12.87 -23.05 -6.75
CA ASN A 299 13.09 -22.48 -5.43
C ASN A 299 11.95 -22.81 -4.44
N HIS A 300 10.68 -22.65 -4.83
CA HIS A 300 9.57 -22.96 -3.92
C HIS A 300 9.43 -24.46 -3.60
N ARG A 301 9.75 -25.36 -4.54
CA ARG A 301 9.75 -26.81 -4.30
C ARG A 301 10.94 -27.24 -3.43
N GLY A 302 12.12 -26.66 -3.65
CA GLY A 302 13.29 -26.82 -2.79
C GLY A 302 13.04 -26.38 -1.34
N MET A 303 12.28 -25.29 -1.13
CA MET A 303 11.83 -24.88 0.21
C MET A 303 10.93 -25.93 0.88
N VAL A 304 10.04 -26.59 0.13
CA VAL A 304 9.20 -27.67 0.68
C VAL A 304 10.04 -28.91 1.03
N TYR A 305 10.98 -29.31 0.16
CA TYR A 305 11.92 -30.39 0.47
C TYR A 305 12.76 -30.08 1.72
N PHE A 306 13.24 -28.84 1.86
CA PHE A 306 13.98 -28.39 3.05
C PHE A 306 13.17 -28.52 4.33
N VAL A 307 11.90 -28.08 4.34
CA VAL A 307 11.01 -28.23 5.51
C VAL A 307 10.72 -29.69 5.84
N LEU A 308 10.64 -30.56 4.82
CA LEU A 308 10.51 -32.01 4.98
C LEU A 308 11.82 -32.71 5.36
N SER A 309 12.94 -31.98 5.51
CA SER A 309 14.30 -32.50 5.75
C SER A 309 14.88 -33.38 4.63
N ASN A 310 14.35 -33.27 3.40
CA ASN A 310 14.91 -33.84 2.17
C ASN A 310 16.00 -32.89 1.64
N LEU A 311 17.18 -32.90 2.27
CA LEU A 311 18.22 -31.88 2.07
C LEU A 311 18.91 -32.00 0.70
N GLU A 312 19.11 -33.22 0.22
CA GLU A 312 19.68 -33.52 -1.11
C GLU A 312 18.79 -33.00 -2.24
N GLU A 313 17.48 -33.29 -2.22
CA GLU A 313 16.53 -32.78 -3.21
C GLU A 313 16.36 -31.26 -3.13
N ALA A 314 16.40 -30.68 -1.92
CA ALA A 314 16.40 -29.23 -1.75
C ALA A 314 17.61 -28.57 -2.42
N ILE A 315 18.83 -29.12 -2.23
CA ILE A 315 20.05 -28.65 -2.90
C ILE A 315 19.96 -28.82 -4.42
N GLN A 316 19.39 -29.93 -4.91
CA GLN A 316 19.20 -30.15 -6.34
C GLN A 316 18.27 -29.09 -6.94
N ASP A 317 17.14 -28.82 -6.30
CA ASP A 317 16.15 -27.82 -6.74
C ASP A 317 16.69 -26.39 -6.66
N PHE A 318 17.34 -25.97 -5.56
CA PHE A 318 17.96 -24.64 -5.51
C PHE A 318 19.08 -24.48 -6.54
N SER A 319 19.90 -25.50 -6.75
CA SER A 319 20.94 -25.48 -7.80
C SER A 319 20.33 -25.41 -9.20
N ARG A 320 19.19 -26.09 -9.44
CA ARG A 320 18.46 -26.00 -10.70
C ARG A 320 17.84 -24.62 -10.90
N SER A 321 17.28 -24.03 -9.84
CA SER A 321 16.79 -22.65 -9.84
C SER A 321 17.85 -21.64 -10.27
N LEU A 322 19.05 -21.74 -9.69
CA LEU A 322 20.20 -20.89 -10.01
C LEU A 322 20.72 -21.11 -11.44
N SER A 323 20.73 -22.36 -11.93
CA SER A 323 21.10 -22.67 -13.32
C SER A 323 20.16 -22.08 -14.39
N LEU A 324 18.96 -21.63 -13.98
CA LEU A 324 17.95 -21.02 -14.85
C LEU A 324 17.83 -19.50 -14.65
N ASN A 325 18.24 -18.99 -13.48
CA ASN A 325 18.37 -17.57 -13.18
C ASN A 325 19.44 -17.36 -12.09
N HIS A 326 20.62 -16.91 -12.47
CA HIS A 326 21.71 -16.61 -11.54
C HIS A 326 21.41 -15.38 -10.65
N ASN A 327 20.45 -14.52 -11.01
CA ASN A 327 20.03 -13.38 -10.17
C ASN A 327 18.94 -13.77 -9.14
N ASN A 328 18.81 -15.05 -8.79
CA ASN A 328 17.86 -15.50 -7.77
C ASN A 328 18.53 -15.58 -6.38
N PHE A 329 18.76 -14.43 -5.75
CA PHE A 329 19.39 -14.34 -4.42
C PHE A 329 18.71 -15.24 -3.37
N ARG A 330 17.37 -15.39 -3.44
CA ARG A 330 16.63 -16.27 -2.52
C ARG A 330 17.04 -17.73 -2.66
N ALA A 331 17.29 -18.20 -3.88
CA ALA A 331 17.77 -19.57 -4.10
C ALA A 331 19.20 -19.78 -3.60
N TYR A 332 20.08 -18.77 -3.70
CA TYR A 332 21.40 -18.78 -3.07
C TYR A 332 21.28 -18.85 -1.54
N ASN A 333 20.61 -17.90 -0.90
CA ASN A 333 20.39 -17.91 0.56
C ASN A 333 19.76 -19.22 1.05
N ASN A 334 18.77 -19.75 0.34
CA ASN A 334 18.11 -21.00 0.73
C ASN A 334 19.06 -22.21 0.58
N ARG A 335 19.88 -22.28 -0.48
CA ARG A 335 20.89 -23.34 -0.64
C ARG A 335 21.99 -23.26 0.42
N GLY A 336 22.43 -22.06 0.76
CA GLY A 336 23.37 -21.81 1.86
C GLY A 336 22.86 -22.32 3.21
N LEU A 337 21.56 -22.14 3.50
CA LEU A 337 20.91 -22.73 4.69
C LEU A 337 20.96 -24.27 4.68
N VAL A 338 20.74 -24.92 3.53
CA VAL A 338 20.86 -26.40 3.44
C VAL A 338 22.32 -26.84 3.62
N TYR A 339 23.28 -26.16 2.99
CA TYR A 339 24.70 -26.49 3.16
C TYR A 339 25.17 -26.30 4.60
N ARG A 340 24.70 -25.27 5.30
CA ARG A 340 24.93 -25.10 6.75
C ARG A 340 24.37 -26.26 7.56
N MET A 341 23.13 -26.69 7.31
CA MET A 341 22.55 -27.87 8.00
C MET A 341 23.35 -29.15 7.73
N LEU A 342 23.92 -29.30 6.53
CA LEU A 342 24.85 -30.39 6.19
C LEU A 342 26.31 -30.15 6.66
N LYS A 343 26.57 -29.09 7.43
CA LYS A 343 27.91 -28.66 7.91
C LYS A 343 28.95 -28.43 6.80
N LYS A 344 28.50 -28.15 5.58
CA LYS A 344 29.31 -27.80 4.40
C LYS A 344 29.54 -26.28 4.39
N TYR A 345 30.15 -25.78 5.46
CA TYR A 345 30.18 -24.35 5.79
C TYR A 345 30.79 -23.48 4.71
N ASP A 346 31.86 -23.92 4.03
CA ASP A 346 32.51 -23.16 2.96
C ASP A 346 31.50 -22.82 1.84
N ARG A 347 30.75 -23.83 1.38
CA ARG A 347 29.68 -23.65 0.37
C ARG A 347 28.50 -22.83 0.87
N ALA A 348 28.24 -22.84 2.17
CA ALA A 348 27.22 -21.98 2.76
C ALA A 348 27.68 -20.51 2.72
N LEU A 349 28.95 -20.23 3.01
CA LEU A 349 29.53 -18.89 2.86
C LEU A 349 29.54 -18.43 1.40
N GLU A 350 29.98 -19.27 0.46
CA GLU A 350 29.93 -19.01 -0.99
C GLU A 350 28.51 -18.63 -1.46
N ASP A 351 27.50 -19.40 -1.03
CA ASP A 351 26.10 -19.14 -1.38
C ASP A 351 25.57 -17.86 -0.73
N PHE A 352 25.85 -17.61 0.56
CA PHE A 352 25.40 -16.38 1.22
C PHE A 352 26.11 -15.13 0.67
N GLU A 353 27.37 -15.24 0.25
CA GLU A 353 28.09 -14.19 -0.46
C GLU A 353 27.48 -13.91 -1.83
N SER A 354 27.28 -14.95 -2.65
CA SER A 354 26.61 -14.84 -3.96
C SER A 354 25.20 -14.22 -3.85
N SER A 355 24.47 -14.51 -2.78
CA SER A 355 23.18 -13.90 -2.48
C SER A 355 23.29 -12.38 -2.21
N LEU A 356 24.34 -11.95 -1.52
CA LEU A 356 24.58 -10.54 -1.15
C LEU A 356 25.22 -9.72 -2.27
N GLU A 357 25.94 -10.35 -3.19
CA GLU A 357 26.36 -9.72 -4.45
C GLU A 357 25.17 -9.39 -5.35
N VAL A 358 24.14 -10.26 -5.38
CA VAL A 358 22.92 -10.07 -6.18
C VAL A 358 21.94 -9.09 -5.52
N GLU A 359 21.78 -9.13 -4.20
CA GLU A 359 20.91 -8.21 -3.45
C GLU A 359 21.55 -7.86 -2.07
N PRO A 360 22.28 -6.73 -1.96
CA PRO A 360 23.00 -6.37 -0.76
C PRO A 360 22.14 -6.03 0.47
N LEU A 361 20.83 -5.78 0.31
CA LEU A 361 19.98 -5.29 1.41
C LEU A 361 19.15 -6.39 2.10
N GLN A 362 19.69 -7.61 2.22
CA GLN A 362 19.01 -8.74 2.90
C GLN A 362 19.53 -8.95 4.35
N PRO A 363 18.80 -8.51 5.39
CA PRO A 363 19.22 -8.71 6.79
C PRO A 363 19.19 -10.19 7.19
N GLU A 364 18.26 -10.99 6.65
CA GLU A 364 18.20 -12.44 6.85
C GLU A 364 19.48 -13.11 6.36
N THR A 365 20.02 -12.71 5.21
CA THR A 365 21.19 -13.34 4.60
C THR A 365 22.48 -13.01 5.35
N TYR A 366 22.66 -11.76 5.77
CA TYR A 366 23.74 -11.40 6.68
C TYR A 366 23.65 -12.16 8.02
N PHE A 367 22.45 -12.27 8.59
CA PHE A 367 22.23 -13.06 9.80
C PHE A 367 22.58 -14.54 9.59
N ASN A 368 22.08 -15.18 8.53
CA ASN A 368 22.36 -16.57 8.21
C ASN A 368 23.88 -16.82 8.01
N ARG A 369 24.59 -15.90 7.33
CA ARG A 369 26.05 -15.96 7.16
C ARG A 369 26.79 -15.76 8.50
N SER A 370 26.32 -14.85 9.35
CA SER A 370 26.86 -14.66 10.71
C SER A 370 26.76 -15.91 11.58
N GLN A 371 25.70 -16.71 11.39
CA GLN A 371 25.54 -17.99 12.10
C GLN A 371 26.55 -19.04 11.61
N VAL A 372 26.88 -19.08 10.30
CA VAL A 372 27.95 -19.94 9.79
C VAL A 372 29.32 -19.53 10.36
N TYR A 373 29.65 -18.23 10.32
CA TYR A 373 30.90 -17.71 10.89
C TYR A 373 31.05 -18.10 12.38
N PHE A 374 29.98 -17.97 13.18
CA PHE A 374 29.97 -18.40 14.58
C PHE A 374 30.15 -19.91 14.76
N GLU A 375 29.59 -20.73 13.86
CA GLU A 375 29.70 -22.20 13.86
C GLU A 375 31.11 -22.69 13.49
N ILE A 376 31.85 -21.94 12.65
CA ILE A 376 33.29 -22.16 12.39
C ILE A 376 34.22 -21.40 13.35
N ASN A 377 33.66 -20.78 14.40
CA ASN A 377 34.36 -20.00 15.43
C ASN A 377 35.07 -18.72 14.95
N ASP A 378 34.68 -18.18 13.79
CA ASP A 378 35.04 -16.84 13.35
C ASP A 378 34.08 -15.81 13.98
N LEU A 379 34.35 -15.45 15.23
CA LEU A 379 33.51 -14.51 15.97
C LEU A 379 33.60 -13.07 15.42
N THR A 380 34.66 -12.74 14.68
CA THR A 380 34.88 -11.41 14.10
C THR A 380 33.91 -11.17 12.93
N ASN A 381 33.88 -12.07 11.95
CA ASN A 381 32.95 -11.96 10.82
C ASN A 381 31.50 -12.25 11.25
N ALA A 382 31.28 -13.11 12.25
CA ALA A 382 29.96 -13.27 12.88
C ALA A 382 29.45 -11.97 13.49
N LEU A 383 30.28 -11.28 14.28
CA LEU A 383 29.92 -9.99 14.86
C LEU A 383 29.68 -8.93 13.77
N GLN A 384 30.52 -8.89 12.73
CA GLN A 384 30.38 -7.91 11.65
C GLN A 384 29.05 -8.09 10.88
N ASP A 385 28.74 -9.30 10.42
CA ASP A 385 27.53 -9.54 9.64
C ASP A 385 26.25 -9.50 10.48
N CYS A 386 26.29 -9.92 11.76
CA CYS A 386 25.16 -9.74 12.67
C CYS A 386 24.83 -8.25 12.90
N ASN A 387 25.86 -7.39 13.00
CA ASN A 387 25.66 -5.94 13.04
C ASN A 387 25.18 -5.36 11.69
N LYS A 388 25.60 -5.90 10.53
CA LYS A 388 25.03 -5.48 9.22
C LYS A 388 23.54 -5.80 9.14
N ALA A 389 23.12 -6.98 9.57
CA ALA A 389 21.70 -7.36 9.63
C ALA A 389 20.88 -6.38 10.49
N LEU A 390 21.42 -5.96 11.64
CA LEU A 390 20.78 -4.97 12.53
C LEU A 390 20.86 -3.53 12.00
N ASN A 391 21.88 -3.17 11.22
CA ASN A 391 21.94 -1.86 10.56
C ASN A 391 20.88 -1.73 9.45
N ILE A 392 20.54 -2.82 8.77
CA ILE A 392 19.50 -2.87 7.73
C ILE A 392 18.10 -2.99 8.36
N HIS A 393 17.94 -3.83 9.39
CA HIS A 393 16.68 -4.00 10.11
C HIS A 393 16.91 -4.01 11.64
N PRO A 394 16.88 -2.82 12.29
CA PRO A 394 17.21 -2.69 13.71
C PRO A 394 16.38 -3.54 14.67
N ASP A 395 15.11 -3.77 14.35
CA ASP A 395 14.18 -4.56 15.18
C ASP A 395 14.26 -6.09 14.93
N TYR A 396 15.24 -6.57 14.14
CA TYR A 396 15.36 -7.98 13.79
C TYR A 396 15.71 -8.88 15.00
N GLN A 397 14.66 -9.34 15.68
CA GLN A 397 14.72 -10.11 16.93
C GLN A 397 15.67 -11.32 16.92
N PRO A 398 15.82 -12.11 15.83
CA PRO A 398 16.82 -13.18 15.76
C PRO A 398 18.25 -12.65 15.89
N ALA A 399 18.60 -11.59 15.14
CA ALA A 399 19.93 -10.99 15.20
C ALA A 399 20.18 -10.27 16.53
N GLN A 400 19.20 -9.55 17.10
CA GLN A 400 19.34 -8.92 18.42
C GLN A 400 19.73 -9.94 19.51
N LYS A 401 19.07 -11.11 19.52
CA LYS A 401 19.36 -12.19 20.47
C LYS A 401 20.69 -12.88 20.17
N PHE A 402 21.01 -13.08 18.89
CA PHE A 402 22.26 -13.73 18.49
C PHE A 402 23.50 -12.85 18.71
N LEU A 403 23.36 -11.52 18.59
CA LEU A 403 24.41 -10.57 18.94
C LEU A 403 24.88 -10.74 20.40
N GLN A 404 23.95 -10.98 21.33
CA GLN A 404 24.27 -11.24 22.75
C GLN A 404 25.07 -12.54 22.94
N ILE A 405 24.77 -13.58 22.14
CA ILE A 405 25.47 -14.88 22.15
C ILE A 405 26.86 -14.77 21.51
N ILE A 406 27.00 -13.99 20.44
CA ILE A 406 28.30 -13.65 19.84
C ILE A 406 29.15 -12.88 20.86
N GLN A 407 28.56 -11.91 21.56
CA GLN A 407 29.24 -11.07 22.54
C GLN A 407 29.70 -11.87 23.76
N SER A 408 28.88 -12.75 24.35
CA SER A 408 29.32 -13.54 25.52
C SER A 408 30.54 -14.40 25.18
N LYS A 409 30.49 -15.12 24.04
CA LYS A 409 31.57 -15.98 23.55
C LYS A 409 32.83 -15.20 23.10
N LEU A 410 32.75 -13.87 22.97
CA LEU A 410 33.89 -12.97 22.69
C LEU A 410 34.58 -12.45 23.95
N PHE A 411 33.98 -12.65 25.12
CA PHE A 411 34.49 -12.21 26.43
C PHE A 411 34.58 -13.36 27.46
N GLU A 412 34.45 -14.61 27.00
CA GLU A 412 34.76 -15.87 27.68
C GLU A 412 36.20 -16.32 27.36
#